data_AF-A0A7C9ED52-F1
#
_entry.id   AF-A0A7C9ED52-F1
#
_cell.length_a   1.000
_cell.length_b   1.000
_cell.length_c   1.000
_cell.angle_alpha   90.00
_cell.angle_beta   90.00
_cell.angle_gamma   90.00
#
_symmetry.space_group_name_H-M   'P 1'
#
loop_
_entity.id
_entity.type
_entity.pdbx_description
1 polymer ?
#
loop_
_entity_poly.entity_id
_entity_poly.type
_entity_poly.pdbx_seq_one_letter_code
_entity_poly.pdbx_strand_id
1 'polypeptide(L)'
;MGSVTDATNQEAGKKITVIFVLGGPGSGKGTQCANIVQHFGYTHLSAGDLLRAEIKSGSENGTMIQNMIKEGKIVPAEVTIKLLQKAIQESGNDKFLIDGFPRNEENRAAFESITGIVPELVLFFDCSEEEMETRLLSRNQGRED
;
A
#
# COMPACT_ATOMS: atom_id res chain seq x y z
N MET A 1 8.10 24.72 49.22
CA MET A 1 8.81 24.74 47.91
C MET A 1 9.59 23.45 47.80
N GLY A 2 9.16 22.57 46.92
CA GLY A 2 9.76 21.26 46.66
C GLY A 2 8.98 20.66 45.50
N SER A 3 9.52 20.86 44.30
CA SER A 3 8.90 20.60 43.00
C SER A 3 8.53 19.14 42.82
N VAL A 4 7.27 18.90 42.46
CA VAL A 4 6.78 17.67 41.85
C VAL A 4 7.56 17.46 40.55
N THR A 5 8.34 16.40 40.47
CA THR A 5 8.90 15.93 39.20
C THR A 5 7.82 15.13 38.49
N ASP A 6 7.14 15.76 37.54
CA ASP A 6 6.34 15.06 36.54
C ASP A 6 7.30 14.23 35.68
N ALA A 7 7.32 12.93 35.90
CA ALA A 7 7.87 11.96 34.96
C ALA A 7 6.86 11.84 33.81
N THR A 8 7.03 12.66 32.78
CA THR A 8 6.37 12.44 31.49
C THR A 8 6.93 11.16 30.89
N ASN A 9 6.21 10.06 31.11
CA ASN A 9 6.44 8.79 30.43
C ASN A 9 6.08 8.97 28.95
N GLN A 10 7.05 9.42 28.16
CA GLN A 10 6.92 9.55 26.73
C GLN A 10 6.98 8.14 26.15
N GLU A 11 5.82 7.54 25.86
CA GLU A 11 5.76 6.27 25.11
C GLU A 11 6.58 6.45 23.84
N ALA A 12 7.70 5.73 23.74
CA ALA A 12 8.50 5.69 22.52
C ALA A 12 7.56 5.23 21.39
N GLY A 13 7.29 6.11 20.43
CA GLY A 13 6.36 5.84 19.34
C GLY A 13 6.70 4.51 18.67
N LYS A 14 5.69 3.64 18.52
CA LYS A 14 5.86 2.32 17.90
C LYS A 14 6.52 2.47 16.53
N LYS A 15 7.60 1.71 16.30
CA LYS A 15 8.30 1.69 15.01
C LYS A 15 7.37 1.14 13.93
N ILE A 16 7.09 1.93 12.91
CA ILE A 16 6.32 1.49 11.74
C ILE A 16 7.15 0.49 10.93
N THR A 17 6.54 -0.66 10.65
CA THR A 17 7.10 -1.77 9.87
C THR A 17 6.33 -1.88 8.56
N VAL A 18 7.03 -1.73 7.44
CA VAL A 18 6.45 -1.82 6.10
C VAL A 18 7.09 -2.97 5.34
N ILE A 19 6.27 -3.79 4.71
CA ILE A 19 6.66 -4.80 3.75
C ILE A 19 5.99 -4.47 2.41
N PHE A 20 6.78 -4.34 1.36
CA PHE A 20 6.24 -4.24 0.01
C PHE A 20 5.85 -5.61 -0.53
N VAL A 21 4.70 -5.70 -1.17
CA VAL A 21 4.18 -6.94 -1.75
C VAL A 21 4.04 -6.75 -3.26
N LEU A 22 4.88 -7.47 -4.00
CA LEU A 22 5.03 -7.33 -5.45
C LEU A 22 4.73 -8.64 -6.18
N GLY A 23 4.43 -8.54 -7.47
CA GLY A 23 4.06 -9.67 -8.34
C GLY A 23 2.98 -9.29 -9.34
N GLY A 24 2.86 -10.05 -10.43
CA GLY A 24 1.91 -9.74 -11.50
C GLY A 24 0.43 -9.88 -11.11
N PRO A 25 -0.51 -9.33 -11.91
CA PRO A 25 -1.93 -9.57 -11.72
C PRO A 25 -2.22 -11.08 -11.78
N GLY A 26 -3.08 -11.59 -10.89
CA GLY A 26 -3.35 -13.05 -10.81
C GLY A 26 -2.33 -13.87 -10.00
N SER A 27 -1.17 -13.31 -9.60
CA SER A 27 -0.13 -14.08 -8.88
C SER A 27 -0.54 -14.55 -7.47
N GLY A 28 -1.63 -14.02 -6.91
CA GLY A 28 -2.17 -14.45 -5.61
C GLY A 28 -1.82 -13.54 -4.42
N LYS A 29 -1.15 -12.39 -4.64
CA LYS A 29 -0.79 -11.40 -3.61
C LYS A 29 -1.90 -11.14 -2.59
N GLY A 30 -3.08 -10.70 -3.05
CA GLY A 30 -4.18 -10.35 -2.16
C GLY A 30 -4.64 -11.51 -1.26
N THR A 31 -4.66 -12.76 -1.77
CA THR A 31 -4.96 -13.95 -0.98
C THR A 31 -3.94 -14.14 0.14
N GLN A 32 -2.65 -13.97 -0.18
CA GLN A 32 -1.59 -14.15 0.79
C GLN A 32 -1.46 -12.97 1.76
N CYS A 33 -1.76 -11.74 1.33
CA CYS A 33 -1.91 -10.60 2.22
C CYS A 33 -3.01 -10.86 3.27
N ALA A 34 -4.16 -11.38 2.87
CA ALA A 34 -5.24 -11.73 3.80
C ALA A 34 -4.80 -12.77 4.84
N ASN A 35 -4.06 -13.80 4.40
CA ASN A 35 -3.48 -14.79 5.32
C ASN A 35 -2.48 -14.14 6.30
N ILE A 36 -1.60 -13.26 5.81
CA ILE A 36 -0.59 -12.60 6.67
C ILE A 36 -1.26 -11.65 7.68
N VAL A 37 -2.29 -10.91 7.26
CA VAL A 37 -3.13 -10.08 8.14
C VAL A 37 -3.70 -10.93 9.28
N GLN A 38 -4.33 -12.07 8.95
CA GLN A 38 -4.96 -12.94 9.92
C GLN A 38 -3.95 -13.56 10.92
N HIS A 39 -2.77 -13.98 10.46
CA HIS A 39 -1.82 -14.73 11.27
C HIS A 39 -0.82 -13.84 12.02
N PHE A 40 -0.47 -12.67 11.49
CA PHE A 40 0.62 -11.84 12.00
C PHE A 40 0.18 -10.42 12.40
N GLY A 41 -1.09 -10.06 12.22
CA GLY A 41 -1.66 -8.78 12.67
C GLY A 41 -1.23 -7.58 11.85
N TYR A 42 -0.86 -7.77 10.58
CA TYR A 42 -0.57 -6.68 9.65
C TYR A 42 -1.86 -5.99 9.18
N THR A 43 -1.75 -4.75 8.73
CA THR A 43 -2.77 -4.07 7.92
C THR A 43 -2.39 -4.19 6.44
N HIS A 44 -3.32 -4.65 5.58
CA HIS A 44 -3.12 -4.68 4.13
C HIS A 44 -3.59 -3.37 3.49
N LEU A 45 -2.68 -2.69 2.80
CA LEU A 45 -2.94 -1.49 2.02
C LEU A 45 -2.67 -1.78 0.54
N SER A 46 -3.73 -1.79 -0.26
CA SER A 46 -3.64 -1.93 -1.71
C SER A 46 -3.59 -0.56 -2.37
N ALA A 47 -2.48 -0.24 -3.06
CA ALA A 47 -2.34 1.04 -3.76
C ALA A 47 -3.45 1.23 -4.80
N GLY A 48 -3.84 0.16 -5.50
CA GLY A 48 -4.95 0.18 -6.45
C GLY A 48 -6.29 0.50 -5.80
N ASP A 49 -6.57 -0.04 -4.62
CA ASP A 49 -7.83 0.24 -3.90
C ASP A 49 -7.87 1.67 -3.38
N LEU A 50 -6.75 2.20 -2.88
CA LEU A 50 -6.64 3.59 -2.45
C LEU A 50 -6.88 4.55 -3.62
N LEU A 51 -6.28 4.30 -4.79
CA LEU A 51 -6.51 5.10 -5.99
C LEU A 51 -7.97 5.05 -6.45
N ARG A 52 -8.60 3.85 -6.44
CA ARG A 52 -10.03 3.70 -6.77
C ARG A 52 -10.94 4.42 -5.77
N ALA A 53 -10.61 4.38 -4.49
CA ALA A 53 -11.35 5.11 -3.46
C ALA A 53 -11.24 6.63 -3.67
N GLU A 54 -10.05 7.12 -4.01
CA GLU A 54 -9.83 8.54 -4.33
C GLU A 54 -10.64 8.96 -5.57
N ILE A 55 -10.69 8.15 -6.62
CA ILE A 55 -11.56 8.38 -7.80
C ILE A 55 -13.03 8.49 -7.36
N LYS A 56 -13.52 7.54 -6.55
CA LYS A 56 -14.90 7.50 -6.08
C LYS A 56 -15.27 8.67 -5.17
N SER A 57 -14.28 9.28 -4.50
CA SER A 57 -14.50 10.45 -3.65
C SER A 57 -14.93 11.70 -4.42
N GLY A 58 -14.67 11.75 -5.73
CA GLY A 58 -14.93 12.93 -6.57
C GLY A 58 -13.98 14.10 -6.29
N SER A 59 -12.84 13.85 -5.64
CA SER A 59 -11.82 14.87 -5.41
C SER A 59 -11.22 15.39 -6.72
N GLU A 60 -10.55 16.54 -6.66
CA GLU A 60 -9.80 17.10 -7.79
C GLU A 60 -8.75 16.10 -8.32
N ASN A 61 -8.06 15.41 -7.41
CA ASN A 61 -7.13 14.32 -7.75
C ASN A 61 -7.86 13.12 -8.39
N GLY A 62 -9.09 12.82 -7.95
CA GLY A 62 -9.87 11.69 -8.45
C GLY A 62 -10.08 11.72 -9.97
N THR A 63 -10.38 12.89 -10.54
CA THR A 63 -10.54 13.04 -12.01
C THR A 63 -9.22 12.82 -12.75
N MET A 64 -8.11 13.39 -12.25
CA MET A 64 -6.77 13.18 -12.80
C MET A 64 -6.39 11.70 -12.77
N ILE A 65 -6.55 11.04 -11.62
CA ILE A 65 -6.23 9.63 -11.43
C ILE A 65 -7.05 8.76 -12.38
N GLN A 66 -8.35 9.04 -12.51
CA GLN A 66 -9.23 8.28 -13.41
C GLN A 66 -8.76 8.34 -14.86
N ASN A 67 -8.39 9.53 -15.35
CA ASN A 67 -7.92 9.69 -16.73
C ASN A 67 -6.61 8.94 -16.97
N MET A 68 -5.66 9.03 -16.03
CA MET A 68 -4.38 8.34 -16.17
C MET A 68 -4.54 6.81 -16.19
N ILE A 69 -5.38 6.26 -15.29
CA ILE A 69 -5.63 4.82 -15.24
C ILE A 69 -6.30 4.34 -16.53
N LYS A 70 -7.32 5.06 -17.03
CA LYS A 70 -7.98 4.74 -18.32
C LYS A 70 -7.03 4.74 -19.51
N GLU A 71 -6.03 5.62 -19.48
CA GLU A 71 -5.00 5.72 -20.52
C GLU A 71 -3.84 4.72 -20.34
N GLY A 72 -3.89 3.85 -19.32
CA GLY A 72 -2.79 2.93 -18.99
C GLY A 72 -1.53 3.63 -18.49
N LYS A 73 -1.62 4.90 -18.10
CA LYS A 73 -0.50 5.71 -17.58
C LYS A 73 -0.30 5.45 -16.09
N ILE A 74 0.94 5.62 -15.65
CA ILE A 74 1.32 5.51 -14.24
C ILE A 74 0.94 6.81 -13.53
N VAL A 75 0.16 6.70 -12.45
CA VAL A 75 -0.14 7.82 -11.55
C VAL A 75 1.15 8.29 -10.87
N PRO A 76 1.41 9.60 -10.73
CA PRO A 76 2.61 10.10 -10.06
C PRO A 76 2.80 9.48 -8.68
N ALA A 77 4.05 9.16 -8.34
CA ALA A 77 4.39 8.45 -7.11
C ALA A 77 3.87 9.20 -5.88
N GLU A 78 4.01 10.52 -5.87
CA GLU A 78 3.65 11.41 -4.77
C GLU A 78 2.16 11.32 -4.42
N VAL A 79 1.29 11.15 -5.41
CA VAL A 79 -0.15 10.97 -5.18
C VAL A 79 -0.40 9.67 -4.43
N THR A 80 0.19 8.58 -4.91
CA THR A 80 0.05 7.25 -4.29
C THR A 80 0.66 7.22 -2.88
N ILE A 81 1.84 7.85 -2.68
CA ILE A 81 2.52 7.93 -1.39
C ILE A 81 1.70 8.71 -0.37
N LYS A 82 1.07 9.83 -0.76
CA LYS A 82 0.19 10.60 0.14
C LYS A 82 -1.02 9.79 0.59
N LEU A 83 -1.63 9.03 -0.33
CA LEU A 83 -2.74 8.14 0.00
C LEU A 83 -2.31 7.03 0.97
N LEU A 84 -1.14 6.42 0.72
CA LEU A 84 -0.56 5.41 1.62
C LEU A 84 -0.24 5.99 2.99
N GLN A 85 0.38 7.16 3.06
CA GLN A 85 0.75 7.83 4.31
C GLN A 85 -0.49 8.14 5.16
N LYS A 86 -1.55 8.66 4.53
CA LYS A 86 -2.84 8.87 5.19
C LYS A 86 -3.42 7.56 5.73
N ALA A 87 -3.44 6.50 4.92
CA ALA A 87 -3.95 5.19 5.33
C ALA A 87 -3.14 4.56 6.48
N ILE A 88 -1.81 4.73 6.48
CA ILE A 88 -0.94 4.30 7.58
C ILE A 88 -1.29 5.04 8.88
N GLN A 89 -1.45 6.36 8.81
CA GLN A 89 -1.79 7.19 9.98
C GLN A 89 -3.18 6.87 10.54
N GLU A 90 -4.16 6.65 9.67
CA GLU A 90 -5.54 6.35 10.06
C GLU A 90 -5.73 4.90 10.55
N SER A 91 -4.82 3.98 10.20
CA SER A 91 -4.94 2.56 10.56
C SER A 91 -4.81 2.29 12.05
N GLY A 92 -4.07 3.12 12.80
CA GLY A 92 -3.73 2.86 14.21
C GLY A 92 -2.85 1.61 14.45
N ASN A 93 -2.34 0.99 13.39
CA ASN A 93 -1.45 -0.18 13.45
C ASN A 93 0.00 0.25 13.20
N ASP A 94 0.96 -0.62 13.51
CA ASP A 94 2.40 -0.40 13.28
C ASP A 94 2.99 -1.36 12.24
N LYS A 95 2.20 -2.28 11.66
CA LYS A 95 2.64 -3.26 10.66
C LYS A 95 1.80 -3.19 9.39
N PHE A 96 2.46 -3.01 8.25
CA PHE A 96 1.79 -2.77 6.97
C PHE A 96 2.32 -3.64 5.84
N LEU A 97 1.40 -4.23 5.09
CA LEU A 97 1.65 -4.82 3.77
C LEU A 97 1.19 -3.82 2.72
N ILE A 98 2.10 -3.28 1.93
CA ILE A 98 1.77 -2.38 0.84
C ILE A 98 1.82 -3.17 -0.47
N ASP A 99 0.64 -3.44 -1.05
CA ASP A 99 0.44 -4.24 -2.27
C ASP A 99 0.26 -3.33 -3.50
N GLY A 100 0.98 -3.65 -4.58
CA GLY A 100 0.91 -2.93 -5.85
C GLY A 100 1.73 -1.63 -5.90
N PHE A 101 2.60 -1.41 -4.90
CA PHE A 101 3.58 -0.32 -4.82
C PHE A 101 4.81 -0.84 -4.05
N PRO A 102 6.04 -0.40 -4.37
CA PRO A 102 6.44 0.49 -5.46
C PRO A 102 6.39 -0.21 -6.83
N ARG A 103 6.25 0.55 -7.92
CA ARG A 103 6.30 -0.02 -9.28
C ARG A 103 7.68 0.07 -9.93
N ASN A 104 8.55 0.91 -9.41
CA ASN A 104 9.93 1.07 -9.85
C ASN A 104 10.79 1.60 -8.68
N GLU A 105 12.09 1.72 -8.92
CA GLU A 105 13.05 2.18 -7.91
C GLU A 105 12.82 3.63 -7.49
N GLU A 106 12.38 4.48 -8.41
CA GLU A 106 12.05 5.90 -8.14
C GLU A 106 10.88 6.02 -7.15
N ASN A 107 9.85 5.17 -7.28
CA ASN A 107 8.74 5.08 -6.34
C ASN A 107 9.21 4.67 -4.94
N ARG A 108 10.11 3.68 -4.86
CA ARG A 108 10.70 3.22 -3.59
C ARG A 108 11.45 4.35 -2.90
N ALA A 109 12.36 5.02 -3.64
CA ALA A 109 13.15 6.13 -3.13
C ALA A 109 12.27 7.32 -2.69
N ALA A 110 11.24 7.65 -3.47
CA ALA A 110 10.29 8.70 -3.13
C ALA A 110 9.50 8.34 -1.86
N PHE A 111 9.08 7.08 -1.70
CA PHE A 111 8.38 6.64 -0.50
C PHE A 111 9.23 6.81 0.76
N GLU A 112 10.49 6.37 0.73
CA GLU A 112 11.41 6.51 1.86
C GLU A 112 11.68 7.99 2.18
N SER A 113 11.92 8.81 1.17
CA SER A 113 12.19 10.24 1.33
C SER A 113 11.00 11.00 1.93
N ILE A 114 9.78 10.72 1.46
CA ILE A 114 8.57 11.45 1.87
C ILE A 114 8.04 10.95 3.22
N THR A 115 8.10 9.64 3.48
CA THR A 115 7.52 9.05 4.69
C THR A 115 8.52 8.92 5.83
N GLY A 116 9.81 8.89 5.53
CA GLY A 116 10.86 8.50 6.48
C GLY A 116 10.84 7.01 6.86
N ILE A 117 10.00 6.20 6.22
CA ILE A 117 9.85 4.77 6.51
C ILE A 117 10.70 3.98 5.51
N VAL A 118 11.67 3.23 6.03
CA VAL A 118 12.42 2.24 5.25
C VAL A 118 11.70 0.89 5.32
N PRO A 119 11.27 0.32 4.17
CA PRO A 119 10.68 -1.02 4.14
C PRO A 119 11.66 -2.07 4.65
N GLU A 120 11.16 -3.03 5.42
CA GLU A 120 12.01 -4.10 6.00
C GLU A 120 12.38 -5.16 4.96
N LEU A 121 11.46 -5.46 4.05
CA LEU A 121 11.69 -6.37 2.94
C LEU A 121 10.68 -6.17 1.80
N VAL A 122 10.96 -6.82 0.68
CA VAL A 122 10.05 -6.99 -0.44
C VAL A 122 9.65 -8.47 -0.53
N LEU A 123 8.35 -8.74 -0.42
CA LEU A 123 7.77 -10.05 -0.67
C LEU A 123 7.32 -10.14 -2.12
N PHE A 124 8.10 -10.81 -2.96
CA PHE A 124 7.81 -10.96 -4.38
C PHE A 124 7.13 -12.30 -4.67
N PHE A 125 5.91 -12.23 -5.20
CA PHE A 125 5.13 -13.38 -5.65
C PHE A 125 5.47 -13.70 -7.10
N ASP A 126 6.40 -14.62 -7.26
CA ASP A 126 6.75 -15.19 -8.55
C ASP A 126 5.68 -16.19 -9.00
N CYS A 127 5.16 -15.96 -10.20
CA CYS A 127 4.10 -16.76 -10.81
C CYS A 127 4.27 -16.67 -12.33
N SER A 128 4.24 -17.83 -13.00
CA SER A 128 4.33 -17.87 -14.47
C SER A 128 3.21 -17.08 -15.12
N GLU A 129 3.50 -16.45 -16.25
CA GLU A 129 2.53 -15.73 -17.08
C GLU A 129 1.31 -16.58 -17.43
N GLU A 130 1.50 -17.83 -17.88
CA GLU A 130 0.43 -18.79 -18.20
C GLU A 130 -0.57 -18.99 -17.05
N GLU A 131 -0.06 -19.19 -15.84
CA GLU A 131 -0.88 -19.35 -14.63
C GLU A 131 -1.59 -18.04 -14.24
N MET A 132 -0.91 -16.90 -14.38
CA MET A 132 -1.53 -15.59 -14.14
C MET A 132 -2.67 -15.32 -15.10
N GLU A 133 -2.48 -15.58 -16.40
CA GLU A 133 -3.51 -15.46 -17.44
C GLU A 133 -4.69 -16.39 -17.17
N THR A 134 -4.42 -17.66 -16.87
CA THR A 134 -5.46 -18.66 -16.54
C THR A 134 -6.32 -18.18 -15.38
N ARG A 135 -5.70 -17.62 -14.34
CA ARG A 135 -6.41 -17.07 -13.17
C ARG A 135 -7.20 -15.80 -13.50
N LEU A 136 -6.68 -14.94 -14.37
CA LEU A 136 -7.37 -13.71 -14.78
C LEU A 136 -8.60 -14.01 -15.64
N LEU A 137 -8.48 -14.92 -16.60
CA LEU A 137 -9.61 -15.36 -17.43
C LEU A 137 -10.72 -16.00 -16.58
N SER A 138 -10.34 -16.77 -15.56
CA SER A 138 -11.29 -17.35 -14.60
C SER A 138 -11.98 -16.30 -13.71
N ARG A 139 -11.44 -15.08 -13.61
CA ARG A 139 -11.92 -13.99 -12.75
C ARG A 139 -12.77 -12.93 -13.47
N ASN A 140 -12.91 -12.99 -14.80
CA ASN A 140 -13.59 -11.98 -15.65
C ASN A 140 -15.12 -11.83 -15.44
N GLN A 141 -15.62 -12.01 -14.22
CA GLN A 141 -17.01 -11.74 -13.84
C GLN A 141 -17.19 -10.44 -13.02
N GLY A 142 -16.19 -9.55 -12.87
CA GLY A 142 -16.45 -8.32 -12.10
C GLY A 142 -15.35 -7.28 -11.87
N ARG A 143 -14.34 -7.11 -12.74
CA ARG A 143 -13.39 -5.98 -12.64
C ARG A 143 -13.27 -5.28 -13.99
N GLU A 144 -13.40 -3.95 -13.98
CA GLU A 144 -13.47 -3.09 -15.17
C GLU A 144 -12.11 -2.48 -15.57
N ASP A 145 -11.00 -3.00 -15.05
CA ASP A 145 -9.64 -2.59 -15.38
C ASP A 145 -8.85 -3.66 -16.16
#